data_AF-A0A6V7M3Q5-F1
#
_entry.id   AF-A0A6V7M3Q5-F1
#
_cell.length_a   1.000
_cell.length_b   1.000
_cell.length_c   1.000
_cell.angle_alpha   90.00
_cell.angle_beta   90.00
_cell.angle_gamma   90.00
#
_symmetry.space_group_name_H-M   'P 1'
#
loop_
_entity.id
_entity.type
_entity.pdbx_description
1 polymer ?
#
loop_
_entity_poly.entity_id
_entity_poly.type
_entity_poly.pdbx_seq_one_letter_code
_entity_poly.pdbx_strand_id
1 'polypeptide(L)' 'NLTGGINGGAHCTDITNASRTMLMNLRTLEWDPRLVKFFDIPFQILPEIRSSSEIYGHISDGMLKGVPISG' A
#
# COMPACT_ATOMS: atom_id res chain seq x y z
N ASN A 1 -0.99 -4.54 11.58
CA ASN A 1 -1.28 -5.03 10.21
C ASN A 1 -2.15 -6.27 10.35
N LEU A 2 -3.36 -6.27 9.79
CA LEU A 2 -4.37 -7.32 10.00
C LEU A 2 -4.21 -8.54 9.06
N THR A 3 -3.41 -8.41 8.00
CA THR A 3 -3.26 -9.42 6.95
C THR A 3 -2.10 -10.40 7.19
N GLY A 4 -1.34 -10.25 8.29
CA GLY A 4 -0.26 -11.17 8.65
C GLY A 4 0.97 -10.51 9.25
N GLY A 5 1.04 -9.17 9.29
CA GLY A 5 2.18 -8.44 9.85
C GLY A 5 3.49 -8.81 9.16
N ILE A 6 4.53 -9.08 9.94
CA ILE A 6 5.84 -9.52 9.42
C ILE A 6 5.81 -10.90 8.76
N ASN A 7 4.73 -11.68 8.98
CA ASN A 7 4.56 -13.04 8.45
C ASN A 7 3.74 -13.01 7.15
N GLY A 8 4.13 -12.15 6.19
CA GLY A 8 3.47 -12.05 4.88
C GLY A 8 2.24 -11.14 4.84
N GLY A 9 2.11 -10.20 5.78
CA GLY A 9 1.08 -9.17 5.71
C GLY A 9 1.26 -8.24 4.51
N ALA A 10 0.16 -7.80 3.93
CA ALA A 10 0.15 -6.83 2.83
C ALA A 10 0.54 -5.43 3.33
N HIS A 11 1.53 -4.82 2.69
CA HIS A 11 1.95 -3.43 2.92
C HIS A 11 1.57 -2.60 1.70
N CYS A 12 0.34 -2.08 1.68
CA CYS A 12 -0.25 -1.42 0.52
C CYS A 12 -1.00 -0.12 0.88
N THR A 13 -1.24 0.72 -0.12
CA THR A 13 -2.03 1.95 -0.05
C THR A 13 -2.86 2.09 -1.33
N ASP A 14 -3.99 2.79 -1.28
CA ASP A 14 -4.77 3.10 -2.48
C ASP A 14 -4.21 4.33 -3.21
N ILE A 15 -4.61 4.49 -4.48
CA ILE A 15 -4.25 5.63 -5.34
C ILE A 15 -4.59 6.99 -4.72
N THR A 16 -5.68 7.09 -3.95
CA THR A 16 -6.16 8.35 -3.38
C THR A 16 -5.35 8.76 -2.16
N ASN A 17 -4.82 7.82 -1.37
CA ASN A 17 -3.84 8.12 -0.32
C ASN A 17 -2.46 8.39 -0.93
N ALA A 18 -2.01 7.59 -1.90
CA ALA A 18 -0.70 7.76 -2.55
C ALA A 18 -0.55 9.12 -3.24
N SER A 19 -1.61 9.64 -3.87
CA SER A 19 -1.60 10.95 -4.55
C SER A 19 -1.32 12.14 -3.62
N ARG A 20 -1.54 12.00 -2.31
CA ARG A 20 -1.34 13.06 -1.30
C ARG A 20 0.07 13.09 -0.70
N THR A 21 0.94 12.16 -1.10
CA THR A 21 2.30 12.04 -0.57
C THR A 21 3.32 12.94 -1.28
N MET A 22 2.96 13.51 -2.44
CA MET A 22 3.89 14.11 -3.42
C MET A 22 4.92 13.14 -4.02
N LEU A 23 4.78 11.82 -3.80
CA LEU A 23 5.73 10.83 -4.30
C LEU A 23 5.17 10.02 -5.48
N MET A 24 3.85 10.04 -5.72
CA MET A 24 3.20 9.28 -6.80
C MET A 24 3.13 10.11 -8.09
N ASN A 25 3.44 9.48 -9.21
CA ASN A 25 3.17 10.04 -10.54
C ASN A 25 1.70 9.82 -10.93
N LEU A 26 0.94 10.90 -11.11
CA LEU A 26 -0.50 10.83 -11.40
C LEU A 26 -0.85 10.24 -12.78
N ARG A 27 0.12 10.13 -13.71
CA ARG A 27 -0.10 9.53 -15.04
C ARG A 27 0.12 8.03 -15.03
N THR A 28 1.13 7.55 -14.30
CA THR A 28 1.48 6.12 -14.25
C THR A 28 0.87 5.41 -13.04
N LEU A 29 0.44 6.16 -12.01
CA LEU A 29 -0.05 5.65 -10.73
C LEU A 29 1.01 4.86 -9.93
N GLU A 30 2.29 5.14 -10.20
CA GLU A 30 3.43 4.52 -9.54
C GLU A 30 4.22 5.55 -8.74
N TRP A 31 5.06 5.10 -7.81
CA TRP A 31 6.03 5.96 -7.13
C TRP A 31 7.02 6.56 -8.15
N ASP A 32 7.19 7.89 -8.17
CA ASP A 32 8.15 8.57 -9.04
C ASP A 32 9.57 8.44 -8.46
N PRO A 33 10.49 7.71 -9.12
CA PRO A 33 11.83 7.48 -8.58
C PRO A 33 12.64 8.77 -8.38
N ARG A 34 12.34 9.84 -9.14
CA ARG A 34 13.02 11.12 -9.01
C ARG A 34 12.61 11.83 -7.73
N LEU A 35 11.32 11.80 -7.39
CA LEU A 35 10.79 12.42 -6.17
C LEU A 35 11.23 11.63 -4.94
N VAL A 36 11.17 10.30 -5.00
CA VAL A 36 11.68 9.42 -3.92
C VAL A 36 13.16 9.69 -3.65
N LYS A 37 13.98 9.80 -4.70
CA LYS A 37 15.39 10.17 -4.57
C LYS A 37 15.60 11.60 -4.05
N PHE A 38 14.80 12.55 -4.51
CA PHE A 38 14.90 13.96 -4.08
C PHE A 38 14.69 14.12 -2.58
N PHE A 39 13.75 13.38 -2.00
CA PHE A 39 13.48 13.39 -0.56
C PHE A 39 14.35 12.41 0.25
N ASP A 40 15.31 11.73 -0.38
CA ASP A 40 16.18 10.73 0.24
C ASP A 40 15.43 9.62 0.98
N ILE A 41 14.35 9.13 0.36
CA ILE A 41 13.50 8.07 0.91
C ILE A 41 13.97 6.70 0.38
N PRO A 42 14.26 5.71 1.24
CA PRO A 42 14.57 4.36 0.80
C PRO A 42 13.35 3.73 0.11
N PHE A 43 13.47 3.37 -1.17
CA PHE A 43 12.34 2.89 -1.98
C PHE A 43 11.63 1.67 -1.37
N GLN A 44 12.36 0.81 -0.66
CA GLN A 44 11.83 -0.43 -0.06
C GLN A 44 10.79 -0.21 1.06
N ILE A 45 10.71 1.00 1.63
CA ILE A 45 9.73 1.30 2.68
C ILE A 45 8.37 1.71 2.09
N LEU A 46 8.28 1.97 0.79
CA LEU A 46 7.06 2.46 0.16
C LEU A 46 6.05 1.31 0.02
N PRO A 47 4.77 1.52 0.37
CA PRO A 47 3.73 0.52 0.17
C PRO A 47 3.44 0.29 -1.31
N GLU A 48 2.98 -0.91 -1.64
CA GLU A 48 2.42 -1.22 -2.96
C GLU A 48 1.18 -0.34 -3.21
N ILE A 49 1.13 0.37 -4.34
CA ILE A 49 -0.04 1.15 -4.72
C ILE A 49 -1.07 0.21 -5.36
N ARG A 50 -2.29 0.27 -4.86
CA ARG A 50 -3.42 -0.55 -5.30
C ARG A 50 -4.65 0.31 -5.63
N SER A 51 -5.64 -0.29 -6.27
CA SER A 51 -6.94 0.32 -6.53
C SER A 51 -7.66 0.70 -5.23
N SER A 52 -8.55 1.68 -5.29
CA SER A 52 -9.51 2.00 -4.22
C SER A 52 -10.82 1.21 -4.36
N SER A 53 -10.76 0.04 -4.99
CA SER A 53 -11.88 -0.91 -5.01
C SER A 53 -11.34 -2.29 -5.37
N GLU A 54 -10.65 -2.93 -4.43
CA GLU A 54 -10.20 -4.32 -4.54
C GLU A 54 -10.07 -4.99 -3.18
N ILE A 55 -9.84 -6.31 -3.17
CA ILE A 55 -9.53 -7.06 -1.94
C ILE A 55 -8.02 -6.97 -1.70
N TYR A 56 -7.61 -6.22 -0.68
CA TYR A 56 -6.20 -6.06 -0.31
C TYR A 56 -5.62 -7.31 0.36
N GLY A 57 -6.47 -8.06 1.07
CA GLY A 57 -6.13 -9.29 1.76
C GLY A 57 -7.26 -9.76 2.66
N HIS A 58 -7.00 -10.77 3.49
CA HIS A 58 -7.96 -11.29 4.46
C HIS A 58 -7.38 -11.14 5.87
N ILE A 59 -8.24 -10.97 6.86
CA ILE A 59 -7.82 -10.93 8.27
C ILE A 59 -7.18 -12.28 8.62
N SER A 60 -5.95 -12.23 9.12
CA SER A 60 -5.10 -13.41 9.33
C SER A 60 -5.38 -14.18 10.63
N ASP A 61 -5.92 -13.51 11.65
CA ASP A 61 -6.13 -14.10 12.98
C ASP A 61 -7.30 -13.46 13.75
N GLY A 62 -7.72 -14.11 14.84
CA GLY A 62 -8.78 -13.67 15.73
C GLY A 62 -10.20 -14.00 15.24
N MET A 63 -11.20 -13.39 15.88
CA MET A 63 -12.62 -13.71 15.65
C MET A 63 -13.10 -13.42 14.23
N LEU A 64 -12.43 -12.51 13.52
CA LEU A 64 -12.75 -12.11 12.15
C LEU A 64 -11.83 -12.77 11.11
N LYS A 65 -11.10 -13.83 11.48
CA LYS A 65 -10.20 -14.53 10.56
C LYS A 65 -10.92 -14.93 9.27
N GLY A 66 -10.32 -14.60 8.13
CA GLY A 66 -10.87 -14.88 6.80
C GLY A 66 -11.84 -13.83 6.28
N VAL A 67 -12.22 -12.81 7.06
CA VAL A 67 -13.02 -11.68 6.55
C VAL A 67 -12.14 -10.85 5.58
N PRO A 68 -12.65 -10.48 4.38
CA PRO A 68 -11.90 -9.69 3.42
C PRO A 68 -11.69 -8.25 3.94
N ILE A 69 -10.49 -7.73 3.69
CA ILE A 69 -10.18 -6.31 3.81
C ILE A 69 -10.19 -5.76 2.38
N SER A 70 -11.19 -4.97 2.07
CA SER A 70 -11.40 -4.40 0.74
C SER A 70 -11.75 -2.93 0.83
N GLY A 71 -11.42 -2.20 -0.23
CA GLY A 71 -11.75 -0.79 -0.40
C GLY A 71 -10.96 -0.20 -1.53
#